data_AF-A0A7Y1TGR2-F1
#
_entry.id   AF-A0A7Y1TGR2-F1
#
_cell.length_a   1.000
_cell.length_b   1.000
_cell.length_c   1.000
_cell.angle_alpha   90.00
_cell.angle_beta   90.00
_cell.angle_gamma   90.00
#
_symmetry.space_group_name_H-M   'P 1'
#
loop_
_entity.id
_entity.type
_entity.pdbx_description
1 polymer ?
#
loop_
_entity_poly.entity_id
_entity_poly.type
_entity_poly.pdbx_seq_one_letter_code
_entity_poly.pdbx_strand_id
1 'polypeptide(L)'
;MPQMLLTVTILVVAFALSACQNDPQEQSAADRAISELQRKYDEVIEKPGSDAVEWATEDIENYGDWEYRVESLDVDSPEEFAATLNEFGNEKWEVIWLERTEDGYLVVLKKPSISYLSKIPLSQIGRIVIGGPENPE
;
A
#
# COMPACT_ATOMS: atom_id res chain seq x y z
N MET A 1 -67.97 4.52 -12.95
CA MET A 1 -67.53 5.14 -14.23
C MET A 1 -68.13 6.53 -14.28
N PRO A 2 -67.44 7.59 -14.76
CA PRO A 2 -66.18 7.65 -15.54
C PRO A 2 -65.01 8.20 -14.67
N GLN A 3 -63.71 7.89 -14.80
CA GLN A 3 -62.78 7.65 -15.92
C GLN A 3 -62.46 8.91 -16.75
N MET A 4 -61.16 9.12 -17.00
CA MET A 4 -60.51 10.20 -17.77
C MET A 4 -60.18 11.48 -17.01
N LEU A 5 -58.99 11.51 -16.41
CA LEU A 5 -58.06 12.66 -16.47
C LEU A 5 -56.68 12.19 -15.95
N LEU A 6 -56.14 11.18 -16.64
CA LEU A 6 -54.82 10.62 -16.41
C LEU A 6 -54.09 10.67 -17.75
N THR A 7 -53.72 11.86 -18.23
CA THR A 7 -52.94 12.03 -19.49
C THR A 7 -52.44 13.46 -19.76
N VAL A 8 -52.14 14.29 -18.75
CA VAL A 8 -51.42 15.56 -19.02
C VAL A 8 -50.40 15.87 -17.92
N THR A 9 -49.52 14.91 -17.63
CA THR A 9 -48.37 15.16 -16.74
C THR A 9 -47.12 14.38 -17.18
N ILE A 10 -46.96 14.16 -18.49
CA ILE A 10 -45.76 13.53 -19.05
C ILE A 10 -45.40 14.26 -20.35
N LEU A 11 -44.88 15.49 -20.27
CA LEU A 11 -44.13 16.07 -21.40
C LEU A 11 -43.16 17.23 -21.07
N VAL A 12 -42.99 17.64 -19.81
CA VAL A 12 -42.07 18.76 -19.48
C VAL A 12 -40.86 18.33 -18.63
N VAL A 13 -40.82 17.09 -18.13
CA VAL A 13 -39.67 16.61 -17.33
C VAL A 13 -38.60 15.90 -18.20
N ALA A 14 -38.89 15.60 -19.47
CA ALA A 14 -37.97 14.85 -20.32
C ALA A 14 -36.80 15.67 -20.92
N PHE A 15 -36.77 17.00 -20.75
CA PHE A 15 -35.73 17.86 -21.33
C PHE A 15 -34.67 18.38 -20.34
N ALA A 16 -34.74 18.00 -19.06
CA ALA A 16 -33.76 18.40 -18.05
C ALA A 16 -32.76 17.29 -17.64
N LEU A 17 -32.76 16.14 -18.33
CA LEU A 17 -31.84 15.03 -18.06
C LEU A 17 -30.74 14.81 -19.12
N SER A 18 -30.72 15.61 -20.20
CA SER A 18 -29.66 15.55 -21.23
C SER A 18 -28.53 16.56 -21.02
N ALA A 19 -28.38 17.11 -19.82
CA ALA A 19 -27.31 18.03 -19.47
C ALA A 19 -26.39 17.49 -18.35
N CYS A 20 -26.35 16.17 -18.13
CA CYS A 20 -25.15 15.57 -17.53
C CYS A 20 -24.08 15.52 -18.63
N GLN A 21 -23.42 16.66 -18.82
CA GLN A 21 -22.11 16.71 -19.43
C GLN A 21 -21.25 15.68 -18.71
N ASN A 22 -20.85 14.64 -19.44
CA ASN A 22 -19.71 13.82 -19.08
C ASN A 22 -18.49 14.75 -19.15
N ASP A 23 -18.22 15.47 -18.06
CA ASP A 23 -16.88 15.93 -17.79
C ASP A 23 -16.01 14.69 -17.59
N PRO A 24 -14.88 14.53 -18.31
CA PRO A 24 -13.95 13.46 -18.02
C PRO A 24 -13.40 13.72 -16.62
N GLN A 25 -13.99 13.03 -15.64
CA GLN A 25 -13.62 13.07 -14.23
C GLN A 25 -12.14 12.73 -14.14
N GLU A 26 -11.33 13.76 -13.89
CA GLU A 26 -9.89 13.62 -13.70
C GLU A 26 -9.69 12.59 -12.59
N GLN A 27 -9.14 11.42 -12.92
CA GLN A 27 -8.90 10.35 -11.93
C GLN A 27 -8.22 10.95 -10.70
N SER A 28 -8.86 10.80 -9.54
CA SER A 28 -8.30 11.33 -8.31
C SER A 28 -6.95 10.67 -8.01
N ALA A 29 -6.09 11.33 -7.24
CA ALA A 29 -4.81 10.74 -6.84
C ALA A 29 -4.98 9.38 -6.15
N ALA A 30 -6.09 9.19 -5.44
CA ALA A 30 -6.46 7.91 -4.82
C ALA A 30 -6.79 6.83 -5.88
N ASP A 31 -7.55 7.16 -6.93
CA ASP A 31 -7.87 6.21 -8.00
C ASP A 31 -6.63 5.78 -8.79
N ARG A 32 -5.70 6.72 -9.00
CA ARG A 32 -4.39 6.44 -9.60
C ARG A 32 -3.55 5.52 -8.71
N ALA A 33 -3.51 5.79 -7.40
CA ALA A 33 -2.78 4.94 -6.46
C ALA A 33 -3.36 3.51 -6.40
N ILE A 34 -4.69 3.37 -6.39
CA ILE A 34 -5.36 2.06 -6.37
C ILE A 34 -5.08 1.29 -7.67
N SER A 35 -5.19 1.93 -8.82
CA SER A 35 -4.93 1.28 -10.11
C SER A 35 -3.45 0.89 -10.28
N GLU A 36 -2.51 1.69 -9.79
CA GLU A 36 -1.09 1.33 -9.78
C GLU A 36 -0.79 0.14 -8.87
N LEU A 37 -1.43 0.07 -7.69
CA LEU A 37 -1.30 -1.07 -6.78
C LEU A 37 -1.85 -2.35 -7.41
N GLN A 38 -3.02 -2.28 -8.05
CA GLN A 38 -3.61 -3.42 -8.77
C GLN A 38 -2.68 -3.90 -9.88
N ARG A 39 -2.14 -2.98 -10.69
CA ARG A 39 -1.18 -3.33 -11.76
C ARG A 39 0.05 -4.05 -11.22
N LYS A 40 0.62 -3.57 -10.10
CA LYS A 40 1.79 -4.21 -9.47
C LYS A 40 1.44 -5.59 -8.90
N TYR A 41 0.24 -5.75 -8.34
CA TYR A 41 -0.23 -7.02 -7.84
C TYR A 41 -0.36 -8.06 -8.96
N ASP A 42 -0.99 -7.67 -10.08
CA ASP A 42 -1.13 -8.52 -11.27
C ASP A 42 0.24 -8.92 -11.84
N GLU A 43 1.19 -7.98 -11.89
CA GLU A 43 2.58 -8.22 -12.34
C GLU A 43 3.30 -9.27 -11.48
N VAL A 44 3.09 -9.27 -10.16
CA VAL A 44 3.66 -10.25 -9.22
C VAL A 44 3.00 -11.62 -9.35
N ILE A 45 1.71 -11.68 -9.67
CA ILE A 45 1.01 -12.95 -9.93
C ILE A 45 1.47 -13.59 -11.24
N GLU A 46 1.66 -12.79 -12.30
CA GLU A 46 2.09 -13.30 -13.60
C GLU A 46 3.56 -13.76 -13.59
N LYS A 47 4.38 -13.13 -12.75
CA LYS A 47 5.78 -13.50 -12.53
C LYS A 47 6.00 -13.81 -11.05
N PRO A 48 5.55 -14.98 -10.55
CA PRO A 48 5.87 -15.38 -9.20
C PRO A 48 7.41 -15.35 -9.08
N GLY A 49 7.91 -14.61 -8.09
CA GLY A 49 9.34 -14.53 -7.80
C GLY A 49 9.94 -15.94 -7.69
N SER A 50 11.23 -16.05 -8.00
CA SER A 50 11.95 -17.33 -8.05
C SER A 50 11.71 -18.17 -6.78
N ASP A 51 11.63 -19.47 -7.03
CA ASP A 51 11.45 -20.60 -6.11
C ASP A 51 11.12 -20.23 -4.65
N ALA A 52 9.90 -20.54 -4.19
CA ALA A 52 9.50 -20.32 -2.79
C ALA A 52 10.48 -20.96 -1.79
N VAL A 53 11.22 -21.98 -2.22
CA VAL A 53 12.30 -22.62 -1.46
C VAL A 53 13.52 -21.71 -1.33
N GLU A 54 13.90 -20.98 -2.37
CA GLU A 54 14.99 -19.99 -2.35
C GLU A 54 14.63 -18.82 -1.43
N TRP A 55 13.42 -18.27 -1.56
CA TRP A 55 12.89 -17.24 -0.65
C TRP A 55 12.88 -17.71 0.81
N ALA A 56 12.38 -18.93 1.07
CA ALA A 56 12.34 -19.49 2.42
C ALA A 56 13.74 -19.79 2.96
N THR A 57 14.69 -20.17 2.10
CA THR A 57 16.08 -20.41 2.48
C THR A 57 16.76 -19.10 2.86
N GLU A 58 16.58 -18.03 2.08
CA GLU A 58 17.05 -16.70 2.45
C GLU A 58 16.44 -16.23 3.77
N ASP A 59 15.14 -16.43 3.98
CA ASP A 59 14.48 -16.04 5.22
C ASP A 59 14.99 -16.83 6.44
N ILE A 60 15.28 -18.13 6.27
CA ILE A 60 15.88 -18.99 7.30
C ILE A 60 17.36 -18.67 7.55
N GLU A 61 18.13 -18.31 6.52
CA GLU A 61 19.51 -17.85 6.69
C GLU A 61 19.58 -16.49 7.41
N ASN A 62 18.49 -15.71 7.36
CA ASN A 62 18.31 -14.48 8.10
C ASN A 62 17.54 -14.67 9.43
N TYR A 63 17.28 -15.92 9.85
CA TYR A 63 16.55 -16.20 11.10
C TYR A 63 17.42 -15.85 12.32
N GLY A 64 16.98 -14.87 13.10
CA GLY A 64 17.78 -14.25 14.18
C GLY A 64 18.24 -12.82 13.89
N ASP A 65 18.00 -12.32 12.67
CA ASP A 65 18.32 -10.95 12.28
C ASP A 65 17.15 -9.99 12.45
N TRP A 66 16.05 -10.37 13.08
CA TRP A 66 14.88 -9.51 13.24
C TRP A 66 14.63 -9.15 14.70
N GLU A 67 14.60 -7.86 14.99
CA GLU A 67 14.11 -7.32 16.25
C GLU A 67 12.59 -7.20 16.16
N TYR A 68 11.90 -7.60 17.22
CA TYR A 68 10.45 -7.47 17.33
C TYR A 68 10.11 -6.55 18.49
N ARG A 69 9.06 -5.76 18.31
CA ARG A 69 8.54 -4.84 19.33
C ARG A 69 7.02 -4.88 19.30
N VAL A 70 6.40 -4.78 20.46
CA VAL A 70 4.95 -4.67 20.62
C VAL A 70 4.68 -3.33 21.31
N GLU A 71 3.86 -2.50 20.70
CA GLU A 71 3.46 -1.20 21.24
C GLU A 71 1.94 -1.15 21.41
N SER A 72 1.50 -0.51 22.49
CA SER A 72 0.10 -0.16 22.69
C SER A 72 -0.05 1.34 22.44
N LEU A 73 -0.83 1.71 21.43
CA LEU A 73 -1.06 3.08 21.03
C LEU A 73 -2.44 3.52 21.49
N ASP A 74 -2.46 4.48 22.42
CA ASP A 74 -3.64 5.24 22.78
C ASP A 74 -3.61 6.54 21.98
N VAL A 75 -4.37 6.59 20.89
CA VAL A 75 -4.40 7.71 19.94
C VAL A 75 -5.83 8.16 19.70
N ASP A 76 -6.08 9.44 19.95
CA ASP A 76 -7.42 10.02 19.89
C ASP A 76 -7.77 10.54 18.49
N SER A 77 -6.77 10.69 17.60
CA SER A 77 -6.95 11.22 16.25
C SER A 77 -6.25 10.42 15.16
N PRO A 78 -6.82 10.36 13.94
CA PRO A 78 -6.15 9.74 12.78
C PRO A 78 -4.81 10.40 12.41
N GLU A 79 -4.67 11.70 12.68
CA GLU A 79 -3.46 12.47 12.38
C GLU A 79 -2.30 12.08 13.31
N GLU A 80 -2.57 11.95 14.61
CA GLU A 80 -1.59 11.46 15.59
C GLU A 80 -1.22 10.00 15.34
N PHE A 81 -2.19 9.17 14.93
CA PHE A 81 -1.91 7.79 14.54
C PHE A 81 -0.95 7.73 13.35
N ALA A 82 -1.22 8.50 12.29
CA ALA A 82 -0.34 8.56 11.13
C ALA A 82 1.05 9.11 11.48
N ALA A 83 1.13 10.14 12.34
CA ALA A 83 2.40 10.68 12.82
C ALA A 83 3.23 9.62 13.56
N THR A 84 2.60 8.88 14.48
CA THR A 84 3.24 7.81 15.25
C THR A 84 3.78 6.70 14.36
N LEU A 85 3.00 6.27 13.36
CA LEU A 85 3.45 5.26 12.39
C LEU A 85 4.64 5.75 11.55
N ASN A 86 4.66 7.04 11.20
CA ASN A 86 5.78 7.64 10.48
C ASN A 86 7.05 7.68 11.33
N GLU A 87 6.94 7.92 12.65
CA GLU A 87 8.08 7.85 13.57
C GLU A 87 8.68 6.43 13.60
N PHE A 88 7.84 5.40 13.68
CA PHE A 88 8.30 4.01 13.58
C PHE A 88 8.99 3.73 12.23
N GLY A 89 8.42 4.21 11.13
CA GLY A 89 9.04 4.09 9.81
C GLY A 89 10.41 4.79 9.70
N ASN A 90 10.59 5.95 10.32
CA ASN A 90 11.87 6.66 10.37
C ASN A 90 12.95 5.88 11.14
N GLU A 91 12.52 5.13 12.16
CA GLU A 91 13.36 4.18 12.90
C GLU A 91 13.53 2.82 12.18
N LYS A 92 12.97 2.68 10.97
CA LYS A 92 12.98 1.49 10.12
C LYS A 92 12.18 0.31 10.68
N TRP A 93 11.26 0.58 11.61
CA TRP A 93 10.30 -0.42 12.05
C TRP A 93 9.19 -0.58 10.99
N GLU A 94 8.85 -1.83 10.72
CA GLU A 94 7.77 -2.23 9.83
C GLU A 94 6.61 -2.80 10.65
N VAL A 95 5.39 -2.32 10.42
CA VAL A 95 4.19 -2.88 11.03
C VAL A 95 3.84 -4.21 10.36
N ILE A 96 3.79 -5.28 11.14
CA ILE A 96 3.41 -6.62 10.66
C ILE A 96 2.07 -7.09 11.21
N TRP A 97 1.59 -6.46 12.28
CA TRP A 97 0.28 -6.71 12.84
C TRP A 97 -0.27 -5.43 13.45
N LEU A 98 -1.56 -5.20 13.23
CA LEU A 98 -2.31 -4.12 13.82
C LEU A 98 -3.67 -4.65 14.27
N GLU A 99 -3.98 -4.47 15.54
CA GLU A 99 -5.24 -4.91 16.13
C GLU A 99 -5.83 -3.79 16.98
N ARG A 100 -7.16 -3.62 16.91
CA ARG A 100 -7.86 -2.63 17.72
C ARG A 100 -8.27 -3.25 19.04
N THR A 101 -7.90 -2.61 20.14
CA THR A 101 -8.25 -2.99 21.52
C THR A 101 -9.28 -2.02 22.10
N GLU A 102 -9.76 -2.29 23.32
CA GLU A 102 -10.72 -1.39 24.00
C GLU A 102 -10.10 -0.02 24.29
N ASP A 103 -8.81 0.01 24.61
CA ASP A 103 -8.04 1.19 25.01
C ASP A 103 -7.18 1.78 23.87
N GLY A 104 -7.36 1.34 22.61
CA GLY A 104 -6.60 1.86 21.47
C GLY A 104 -6.21 0.82 20.43
N TYR A 105 -4.91 0.74 20.10
CA TYR A 105 -4.36 -0.19 19.12
C TYR A 105 -3.17 -0.96 19.67
N LEU A 106 -3.13 -2.27 19.43
CA LEU A 106 -1.95 -3.09 19.59
C LEU A 106 -1.22 -3.19 18.25
N VAL A 107 0.05 -2.77 18.23
CA VAL A 107 0.90 -2.78 17.05
C VAL A 107 2.05 -3.74 17.28
N VAL A 108 2.27 -4.67 16.36
CA VAL A 108 3.48 -5.50 16.32
C VAL A 108 4.36 -5.02 15.18
N LEU A 109 5.60 -4.73 15.54
CA LEU A 109 6.62 -4.18 14.68
C LEU A 109 7.76 -5.18 14.52
N LYS A 110 8.39 -5.18 13.34
CA LYS A 110 9.67 -5.84 13.11
C LYS A 110 10.69 -4.87 12.53
N LYS A 111 11.98 -5.08 12.79
CA LYS A 111 13.09 -4.32 12.18
C LYS A 111 14.28 -5.25 11.96
N PRO A 112 15.07 -5.10 10.89
CA PRO A 112 16.32 -5.85 10.77
C PRO A 112 17.33 -5.36 11.83
N SER A 113 17.86 -6.29 12.61
CA SER A 113 18.88 -6.12 13.67
C SER A 113 20.26 -5.75 13.10
N ILE A 114 20.50 -6.08 11.82
CA ILE A 114 21.74 -5.83 11.11
C ILE A 114 21.44 -5.06 9.84
N SER A 115 22.27 -4.07 9.50
CA SER A 115 22.20 -3.40 8.21
C SER A 115 22.51 -4.37 7.08
N TYR A 116 21.62 -4.56 6.12
CA TYR A 116 21.89 -5.36 4.92
C TYR A 116 23.17 -4.93 4.19
N LEU A 117 23.59 -3.67 4.29
CA LEU A 117 24.85 -3.18 3.73
C LEU A 117 26.08 -3.89 4.29
N SER A 118 26.06 -4.35 5.55
CA SER A 118 27.21 -5.09 6.10
C SER A 118 27.31 -6.52 5.57
N LYS A 119 26.23 -7.03 4.96
CA LYS A 119 26.21 -8.33 4.27
C LYS A 119 26.63 -8.22 2.80
N ILE A 120 26.66 -7.00 2.23
CA ILE A 120 27.11 -6.77 0.86
C ILE A 120 28.65 -6.76 0.85
N PRO A 121 29.31 -7.63 0.05
CA PRO A 121 30.76 -7.56 -0.11
C PRO A 121 31.19 -6.17 -0.57
N LEU A 122 32.27 -5.63 0.00
CA LEU A 122 32.79 -4.29 -0.33
C LEU A 122 33.01 -4.08 -1.85
N SER A 123 33.33 -5.15 -2.58
CA SER A 123 33.47 -5.13 -4.04
C SER A 123 32.17 -4.82 -4.79
N GLN A 124 31.01 -5.08 -4.19
CA GLN A 124 29.69 -4.82 -4.76
C GLN A 124 29.11 -3.47 -4.33
N ILE A 125 29.51 -2.93 -3.18
CA ILE A 125 29.06 -1.60 -2.68
C ILE A 125 29.38 -0.49 -3.69
N GLY A 126 30.55 -0.56 -4.35
CA GLY A 126 30.92 0.40 -5.39
C GLY A 126 29.94 0.45 -6.56
N ARG A 127 29.26 -0.66 -6.89
CA ARG A 127 28.26 -0.68 -7.97
C ARG A 127 26.99 0.07 -7.58
N ILE A 128 26.56 -0.07 -6.33
CA ILE A 128 25.33 0.54 -5.78
C ILE A 128 25.52 2.05 -5.54
N VAL A 129 26.68 2.44 -4.99
CA VAL A 129 26.94 3.83 -4.60
C VAL A 129 27.42 4.70 -5.76
N ILE A 130 28.20 4.13 -6.70
CA ILE A 130 28.89 4.89 -7.74
C ILE A 130 28.20 4.74 -9.10
N GLY A 131 27.20 3.86 -9.25
CA GLY A 131 26.58 3.58 -10.55
C GLY A 131 27.60 2.93 -11.49
N GLY A 132 28.15 1.79 -11.07
CA GLY A 132 29.19 1.10 -11.83
C GLY A 132 28.68 0.64 -13.21
N PRO A 133 29.49 0.72 -14.27
CA PRO A 133 29.05 0.44 -15.63
C PRO A 133 28.54 -0.99 -15.75
N GLU A 134 27.37 -1.11 -16.36
CA GLU A 134 26.75 -2.37 -16.77
C GLU A 134 27.72 -3.03 -17.75
N ASN A 135 28.24 -4.21 -17.39
CA ASN A 135 29.21 -4.91 -18.20
C ASN A 135 28.51 -5.36 -19.49
N PRO A 136 28.88 -4.86 -20.68
CA PRO A 136 28.34 -5.39 -21.91
C PRO A 136 28.99 -6.76 -22.15
N GLU A 137 28.17 -7.80 -22.27
CA GLU A 137 28.59 -9.11 -22.78
C GLU A 137 29.16 -9.02 -24.20
#